data_AF-A0A0G1M6B5-F1
#
_entry.id   AF-A0A0G1M6B5-F1
#
_cell.length_a   1.000
_cell.length_b   1.000
_cell.length_c   1.000
_cell.angle_alpha   90.00
_cell.angle_beta   90.00
_cell.angle_gamma   90.00
#
_symmetry.space_group_name_H-M   'P 1'
#
loop_
_entity.id
_entity.type
_entity.pdbx_description
1 polymer ?
#
loop_
_entity_poly.entity_id
_entity_poly.type
_entity_poly.pdbx_seq_one_letter_code
_entity_poly.pdbx_strand_id
1 'polypeptide(L)' 'MPSRSEEEIKMRCRAIFDKPDIICIVEKSSSPTAAFDMVKDATKNDEIARAARWLAVMRRDYLHFYKELIHNTLSHAK' A
#
# COMPACT_ATOMS: atom_id res chain seq x y z
N MET A 1 12.99 2.66 -20.87
CA MET A 1 12.23 3.01 -19.64
C MET A 1 12.03 1.70 -18.90
N PRO A 2 12.66 1.44 -17.74
CA PRO A 2 12.42 0.18 -17.06
C PRO A 2 10.96 0.19 -16.60
N SER A 3 10.17 -0.71 -17.19
CA SER A 3 8.87 -1.12 -16.69
C SER A 3 9.03 -1.45 -15.21
N ARG A 4 8.38 -0.68 -14.35
CA ARG A 4 8.35 -0.94 -12.90
C ARG A 4 7.70 -2.30 -12.71
N SER A 5 8.49 -3.34 -12.50
CA SER A 5 7.97 -4.69 -12.37
C SER A 5 7.10 -4.79 -11.13
N GLU A 6 6.04 -5.58 -11.23
CA GLU A 6 5.11 -5.89 -10.14
C GLU A 6 5.82 -6.27 -8.83
N GLU A 7 6.94 -6.98 -8.93
CA GLU A 7 7.79 -7.38 -7.81
C GLU A 7 8.43 -6.19 -7.07
N GLU A 8 8.86 -5.14 -7.78
CA GLU A 8 9.41 -3.94 -7.13
C GLU A 8 8.32 -3.20 -6.35
N ILE A 9 7.11 -3.12 -6.90
CA ILE A 9 5.99 -2.47 -6.21
C ILE A 9 5.56 -3.33 -5.00
N LYS A 10 5.51 -4.65 -5.14
CA LYS A 10 5.33 -5.60 -4.02
C LYS A 10 6.36 -5.38 -2.92
N MET A 11 7.64 -5.27 -3.28
CA MET A 11 8.74 -5.07 -2.33
C MET A 11 8.62 -3.72 -1.60
N ARG A 12 8.19 -2.65 -2.28
CA ARG A 12 7.93 -1.34 -1.67
C ARG A 12 6.73 -1.32 -0.75
N CYS A 13 5.71 -2.14 -1.02
CA CYS A 13 4.53 -2.28 -0.16
C CYS A 13 4.74 -3.27 1.00
N ARG A 14 5.85 -4.02 1.03
CA ARG A 14 6.12 -5.05 2.05
C ARG A 14 6.06 -4.52 3.49
N ALA A 15 6.48 -3.28 3.71
CA ALA A 15 6.47 -2.65 5.04
C ALA A 15 5.07 -2.49 5.66
N ILE A 16 4.01 -2.65 4.87
CA ILE A 16 2.61 -2.47 5.29
C ILE A 16 1.73 -3.70 5.07
N PHE A 17 2.27 -4.82 4.56
CA PHE A 17 1.49 -6.05 4.41
C PHE A 17 1.00 -6.55 5.77
N ASP A 18 1.85 -6.67 6.76
CA ASP A 18 1.43 -7.10 8.10
C ASP A 18 0.74 -6.00 8.94
N LYS A 19 0.26 -4.92 8.30
CA LYS A 19 -0.36 -3.78 8.98
C LYS A 19 -1.75 -3.47 8.40
N PRO A 20 -2.78 -4.27 8.77
CA PRO A 20 -4.15 -4.09 8.26
C PRO A 20 -4.72 -2.69 8.57
N ASP A 21 -4.34 -2.07 9.69
CA ASP A 21 -4.73 -0.69 10.01
C ASP A 21 -4.28 0.32 8.95
N ILE A 22 -3.06 0.13 8.42
CA ILE A 22 -2.48 1.00 7.40
C ILE A 22 -3.17 0.77 6.06
N ILE A 23 -3.46 -0.49 5.72
CA ILE A 23 -4.26 -0.82 4.54
C ILE A 23 -5.63 -0.14 4.61
N CYS A 24 -6.30 -0.19 5.75
CA CYS A 24 -7.61 0.45 5.94
C CYS A 24 -7.54 1.97 5.74
N ILE A 25 -6.48 2.63 6.24
CA ILE A 25 -6.24 4.06 6.00
C ILE A 25 -6.07 4.34 4.50
N VAL A 26 -5.30 3.51 3.79
CA VAL A 26 -5.09 3.63 2.35
C VAL A 26 -6.41 3.40 1.58
N GLU A 27 -7.28 2.50 2.03
CA GLU A 27 -8.59 2.29 1.41
C GLU A 27 -9.53 3.49 1.55
N LYS A 28 -9.47 4.16 2.70
CA LYS A 28 -10.23 5.40 2.96
C LYS A 28 -9.64 6.62 2.25
N SER A 29 -8.36 6.56 1.88
CA SER A 29 -7.71 7.67 1.19
C SER A 29 -8.24 7.86 -0.23
N SER A 30 -8.40 9.13 -0.63
CA SER A 30 -8.91 9.50 -1.97
C SER A 30 -7.79 9.63 -3.01
N SER A 31 -6.52 9.72 -2.58
CA SER A 31 -5.38 9.88 -3.47
C SER A 31 -4.09 9.31 -2.87
N PRO A 32 -3.05 9.00 -3.67
CA PRO A 32 -1.77 8.54 -3.15
C PRO A 32 -1.08 9.53 -2.20
N THR A 33 -1.27 10.82 -2.42
CA THR A 33 -0.75 11.86 -1.53
C THR A 33 -1.50 11.85 -0.20
N ALA A 34 -2.84 11.74 -0.23
CA ALA A 34 -3.64 11.62 0.99
C ALA A 34 -3.27 10.34 1.79
N ALA A 35 -3.05 9.22 1.10
CA ALA A 35 -2.59 7.98 1.72
C ALA A 35 -1.26 8.16 2.47
N PHE A 36 -0.31 8.88 1.85
CA PHE A 36 0.97 9.20 2.46
C PHE A 36 0.78 10.04 3.73
N ASP A 37 0.04 11.15 3.64
CA ASP A 37 -0.12 12.09 4.74
C ASP A 37 -0.86 11.46 5.91
N MET A 38 -1.96 10.73 5.66
CA MET A 38 -2.73 10.06 6.71
C MET A 38 -1.92 8.98 7.42
N VAL A 39 -1.12 8.20 6.68
CA VAL A 39 -0.27 7.16 7.27
C VAL A 39 0.94 7.74 7.99
N LYS A 40 1.52 8.82 7.46
CA LYS A 40 2.61 9.54 8.11
C LYS A 40 2.15 10.16 9.43
N ASP A 41 0.97 10.74 9.46
CA ASP A 41 0.38 11.29 10.68
C ASP A 41 0.12 10.19 11.73
N ALA A 42 -0.45 9.06 11.29
CA ALA A 42 -0.78 7.93 12.17
C ALA A 42 0.46 7.19 12.72
N THR A 43 1.50 6.98 11.91
CA THR A 43 2.65 6.13 12.26
C THR A 43 3.91 6.91 12.61
N LYS A 44 3.97 8.20 12.23
CA LYS A 44 5.19 9.02 12.24
C LYS A 44 6.40 8.35 11.57
N ASN A 45 6.14 7.44 10.64
CA ASN A 45 7.15 6.65 9.96
C ASN A 45 7.10 6.91 8.45
N ASP A 46 8.14 7.56 7.93
CA ASP A 46 8.25 7.92 6.51
C ASP A 46 8.31 6.70 5.60
N GLU A 47 8.90 5.57 6.02
CA GLU A 47 8.95 4.36 5.19
C GLU A 47 7.57 3.74 5.01
N ILE A 48 6.79 3.66 6.10
CA ILE A 48 5.42 3.16 6.08
C ILE A 48 4.53 4.10 5.25
N ALA A 49 4.69 5.41 5.40
CA ALA A 49 3.97 6.39 4.60
C ALA A 49 4.29 6.27 3.09
N ARG A 50 5.57 6.08 2.73
CA ARG A 50 5.97 5.84 1.32
C ARG A 50 5.35 4.56 0.78
N ALA A 51 5.35 3.48 1.57
CA ALA A 51 4.72 2.23 1.19
C ALA A 51 3.20 2.41 0.97
N ALA A 52 2.52 3.15 1.84
CA ALA A 52 1.10 3.48 1.72
C ALA A 52 0.79 4.26 0.44
N ARG A 53 1.65 5.23 0.08
CA ARG A 53 1.55 5.94 -1.19
C ARG A 53 1.64 5.00 -2.39
N TRP A 54 2.60 4.07 -2.37
CA TRP A 54 2.77 3.08 -3.45
C TRP A 54 1.57 2.14 -3.54
N LEU A 55 1.00 1.74 -2.41
CA LEU A 55 -0.20 0.92 -2.37
C LEU A 55 -1.42 1.64 -2.97
N ALA A 56 -1.58 2.94 -2.69
CA ALA A 56 -2.64 3.75 -3.31
C ALA A 56 -2.45 3.92 -4.83
N VAL A 57 -1.21 4.08 -5.31
CA VAL A 57 -0.90 4.09 -6.75
C VAL A 57 -1.24 2.75 -7.38
N MET A 58 -0.87 1.64 -6.73
CA MET A 58 -1.19 0.29 -7.19
C MET A 58 -2.70 0.06 -7.25
N ARG A 59 -3.47 0.51 -6.26
CA ARG A 59 -4.94 0.45 -6.29
C ARG A 59 -5.52 1.17 -7.50
N ARG A 60 -4.96 2.33 -7.87
CA ARG A 60 -5.45 3.15 -8.99
C ARG A 60 -5.08 2.57 -10.35
N ASP A 61 -3.81 2.20 -10.54
CA ASP A 61 -3.26 1.85 -11.84
C ASP A 61 -3.22 0.32 -12.09
N TYR A 62 -3.24 -0.48 -11.02
CA TYR A 62 -3.07 -1.94 -11.05
C TYR A 62 -4.06 -2.64 -10.10
N LEU A 63 -5.35 -2.36 -10.27
CA LEU A 63 -6.41 -2.83 -9.35
C LEU A 63 -6.45 -4.36 -9.17
N HIS A 64 -6.20 -5.13 -10.22
CA HIS A 64 -6.17 -6.60 -10.16
C HIS A 64 -5.09 -7.10 -9.20
N PHE A 65 -3.90 -6.51 -9.28
CA PHE A 65 -2.75 -6.85 -8.47
C PHE A 65 -2.93 -6.38 -7.02
N TYR A 66 -3.51 -5.19 -6.82
CA TYR A 66 -3.92 -4.70 -5.50
C TYR A 66 -4.88 -5.68 -4.81
N LYS A 67 -5.90 -6.16 -5.52
CA LYS A 67 -6.87 -7.11 -4.97
C LYS A 67 -6.23 -8.44 -4.59
N GLU A 68 -5.38 -9.00 -5.45
CA GLU A 68 -4.63 -10.24 -5.14
C GLU A 68 -3.77 -10.06 -3.89
N LEU A 69 -3.09 -8.92 -3.81
CA LEU A 69 -2.20 -8.61 -2.70
C LEU A 69 -2.95 -8.47 -1.38
N ILE A 70 -4.01 -7.66 -1.34
CA ILE A 70 -4.84 -7.48 -0.15
C ILE A 70 -5.52 -8.81 0.24
N HIS A 71 -5.97 -9.60 -0.73
CA HIS A 71 -6.57 -10.91 -0.45
C HIS A 71 -5.56 -11.86 0.22
N ASN A 72 -4.31 -11.92 -0.28
CA ASN A 72 -3.27 -12.76 0.30
C ASN A 72 -2.82 -12.26 1.68
N THR A 73 -2.70 -10.95 1.84
CA THR A 73 -2.35 -10.33 3.13
C THR A 73 -3.43 -10.55 4.19
N LEU A 74 -4.71 -10.33 3.85
CA LEU A 74 -5.81 -10.54 4.79
C LEU A 74 -6.11 -12.03 5.03
N SER A 75 -5.84 -12.92 4.06
CA SER A 75 -5.99 -14.37 4.25
C SER A 75 -4.91 -14.97 5.14
N HIS A 76 -3.70 -14.40 5.17
CA HIS A 76 -2.61 -14.87 6.03
C HIS A 76 -2.74 -14.47 7.50
N ALA A 77 -3.69 -13.59 7.84
CA ALA A 77 -3.96 -13.17 9.22
C ALA A 77 -4.92 -14.13 9.98
N LYS A 78 -5.14 -15.34 9.47
CA LYS A 78 -6.08 -16.33 10.03
C LYS A 78 -5.37 -17.44 10.81
#